data_AF-A0A7C6EPA1-F1
#
_entry.id   AF-A0A7C6EPA1-F1
#
_cell.length_a   1.000
_cell.length_b   1.000
_cell.length_c   1.000
_cell.angle_alpha   90.00
_cell.angle_beta   90.00
_cell.angle_gamma   90.00
#
_symmetry.space_group_name_H-M   'P 1'
#
loop_
_entity.id
_entity.type
_entity.pdbx_description
1 polymer ?
#
loop_
_entity_poly.entity_id
_entity_poly.type
_entity_poly.pdbx_seq_one_letter_code
_entity_poly.pdbx_strand_id
1 'polypeptide(L)'
;MQPIDPIKAAISKLIGRILKLILVLLILRLIGPIFFDFPVLVINGELLLAEHITLILEAAFVLGFGYAIISSMRGLLDFIAVRLVSRIGATKETLRRIFMDFLYAVLGLTAWCYSVSFASIPAIGGLVSKIAMAAAAILFLMTIYRLGRRTYRTFAEVYEKFVENLARKLAHE
;
A
#
# COMPACT_ATOMS: atom_id res chain seq x y z
N MET A 1 18.72 5.45 30.15
CA MET A 1 18.10 5.01 28.87
C MET A 1 18.56 5.96 27.78
N GLN A 2 19.38 5.50 26.83
CA GLN A 2 19.79 6.34 25.69
C GLN A 2 18.55 6.66 24.83
N PRO A 3 18.39 7.89 24.32
CA PRO A 3 17.32 8.21 23.40
C PRO A 3 17.53 7.38 22.14
N ILE A 4 16.67 6.38 21.92
CA ILE A 4 16.64 5.65 20.66
C ILE A 4 16.33 6.69 19.59
N ASP A 5 17.25 6.87 18.64
CA ASP A 5 17.03 7.72 17.46
C ASP A 5 15.64 7.38 16.88
N PRO A 6 14.73 8.37 16.75
CA PRO A 6 13.36 8.14 16.28
C PRO A 6 13.33 7.42 14.92
N ILE A 7 14.36 7.57 14.10
CA ILE A 7 14.52 6.87 12.82
C ILE A 7 14.79 5.39 13.06
N LYS A 8 15.73 5.05 13.95
CA LYS A 8 16.06 3.67 14.30
C LYS A 8 14.84 2.92 14.85
N ALA A 9 14.05 3.59 15.69
CA ALA A 9 12.80 3.04 16.20
C ALA A 9 11.77 2.79 15.07
N ALA A 10 11.62 3.73 14.14
CA ALA A 10 10.71 3.59 12.99
C ALA A 10 11.14 2.47 12.05
N ILE A 11 12.44 2.36 11.73
CA ILE A 11 13.00 1.27 10.92
C ILE A 11 12.78 -0.08 11.59
N SER A 12 13.11 -0.20 12.89
CA SER A 12 12.91 -1.45 13.64
C SER A 12 11.44 -1.87 13.65
N LYS A 13 10.52 -0.92 13.85
CA LYS A 13 9.07 -1.17 13.80
C LYS A 13 8.60 -1.59 12.41
N LEU A 14 9.13 -0.99 11.34
CA LEU A 14 8.83 -1.36 9.96
C LEU A 14 9.31 -2.79 9.67
N ILE A 15 10.58 -3.08 9.94
CA ILE A 15 11.18 -4.41 9.74
C ILE A 15 10.42 -5.46 10.55
N GLY A 16 10.12 -5.20 11.81
CA GLY A 16 9.35 -6.12 12.64
C GLY A 16 7.96 -6.42 12.09
N ARG A 17 7.28 -5.44 11.48
CA ARG A 17 5.98 -5.67 10.81
C ARG A 17 6.12 -6.49 9.53
N ILE A 18 7.14 -6.22 8.72
CA ILE A 18 7.43 -6.97 7.50
C ILE A 18 7.79 -8.42 7.83
N LEU A 19 8.68 -8.65 8.80
CA LEU A 19 9.07 -10.00 9.23
C LEU A 19 7.89 -10.79 9.78
N LYS A 20 7.02 -10.15 10.59
CA LYS A 20 5.79 -10.79 11.07
C LYS A 20 4.86 -11.19 9.92
N LEU A 21 4.68 -10.31 8.93
CA LEU A 21 3.88 -10.63 7.76
C LEU A 21 4.49 -11.82 6.99
N ILE A 22 5.79 -11.78 6.69
CA ILE A 22 6.48 -12.86 5.99
C ILE A 22 6.34 -14.17 6.75
N LEU A 23 6.53 -14.17 8.07
CA LEU A 23 6.42 -15.36 8.90
C LEU A 23 4.99 -15.92 8.89
N VAL A 24 3.97 -15.08 9.03
CA VAL A 24 2.56 -15.50 8.99
C VAL A 24 2.21 -16.08 7.62
N LEU A 25 2.64 -15.43 6.53
CA LEU A 25 2.42 -15.93 5.17
C LEU A 25 3.18 -17.24 4.93
N LEU A 26 4.38 -17.38 5.45
CA LEU A 26 5.15 -18.62 5.37
C LEU A 26 4.42 -19.75 6.09
N ILE A 27 3.91 -19.51 7.29
CA ILE A 27 3.12 -20.48 8.05
C ILE A 27 1.86 -20.88 7.25
N LEU A 28 1.11 -19.90 6.74
CA LEU A 28 -0.06 -20.16 5.88
C LEU A 28 0.31 -20.98 4.64
N ARG A 29 1.44 -20.68 4.00
CA ARG A 29 1.87 -21.39 2.79
C ARG A 29 2.35 -22.81 3.05
N LEU A 30 2.93 -23.07 4.23
CA LEU A 30 3.35 -24.40 4.64
C LEU A 30 2.16 -25.26 5.09
N ILE A 31 1.20 -24.67 5.79
CA ILE A 31 0.05 -25.39 6.36
C ILE A 31 -1.07 -25.55 5.33
N GLY A 32 -1.33 -24.54 4.50
CA GLY A 32 -2.45 -24.50 3.56
C GLY A 32 -2.59 -25.74 2.67
N PRO A 33 -1.51 -26.22 2.02
CA PRO A 33 -1.57 -27.41 1.17
C PRO A 33 -1.97 -28.70 1.91
N ILE A 34 -1.68 -28.79 3.21
CA ILE A 34 -1.99 -29.98 4.02
C ILE A 34 -3.51 -30.16 4.18
N PHE A 35 -4.25 -29.05 4.16
CA PHE A 35 -5.69 -29.03 4.40
C PHE A 35 -6.51 -28.69 3.15
N PHE A 36 -5.88 -28.60 1.97
CA PHE A 36 -6.46 -28.00 0.76
C PHE A 36 -7.87 -28.53 0.42
N ASP A 37 -8.03 -29.85 0.36
CA ASP A 37 -9.30 -30.51 0.02
C ASP A 37 -10.20 -30.79 1.23
N PHE A 38 -9.84 -30.29 2.42
CA PHE A 38 -10.59 -30.57 3.63
C PHE A 38 -11.92 -29.80 3.62
N PRO A 39 -13.08 -30.49 3.62
CA PRO A 39 -14.37 -29.83 3.68
C PRO A 39 -14.58 -29.28 5.09
N VAL A 40 -14.72 -27.96 5.20
CA VAL A 40 -14.90 -27.30 6.50
C VAL A 40 -16.39 -27.15 6.81
N LEU A 41 -17.17 -26.65 5.85
CA LEU A 41 -18.60 -26.36 6.01
C LEU A 41 -19.35 -26.63 4.70
N VAL A 42 -20.64 -26.97 4.80
CA VAL A 42 -21.55 -27.03 3.66
C VAL A 42 -22.54 -25.88 3.78
N ILE A 43 -22.61 -25.03 2.76
CA ILE A 43 -23.52 -23.87 2.72
C ILE A 43 -24.35 -23.99 1.45
N ASN A 44 -25.68 -24.10 1.59
CA ASN A 44 -26.61 -24.22 0.45
C ASN A 44 -26.26 -25.34 -0.55
N GLY A 45 -25.66 -26.44 -0.08
CA GLY A 45 -25.22 -27.56 -0.93
C GLY A 45 -23.84 -27.38 -1.58
N GLU A 46 -23.19 -26.23 -1.39
CA GLU A 46 -21.82 -25.99 -1.84
C GLU A 46 -20.81 -26.24 -0.71
N LEU A 47 -19.67 -26.83 -1.05
CA LEU A 47 -18.61 -27.21 -0.12
C LEU A 47 -17.62 -26.07 0.08
N LEU A 48 -17.58 -25.53 1.29
CA LEU A 48 -16.57 -24.58 1.71
C LEU A 48 -15.32 -25.34 2.18
N LEU A 49 -14.34 -25.43 1.29
CA LEU A 49 -13.03 -26.03 1.53
C LEU A 49 -12.11 -25.13 2.37
N ALA A 50 -11.11 -25.72 3.02
CA ALA A 50 -10.15 -24.99 3.84
C ALA A 50 -9.25 -24.02 3.02
N GLU A 51 -9.09 -24.26 1.71
CA GLU A 51 -8.41 -23.32 0.81
C GLU A 51 -9.10 -21.94 0.77
N HIS A 52 -10.43 -21.89 0.85
CA HIS A 52 -11.18 -20.64 0.86
C HIS A 52 -10.93 -19.84 2.13
N ILE A 53 -10.84 -20.54 3.27
CA ILE A 53 -10.50 -19.92 4.57
C ILE A 53 -9.07 -19.40 4.54
N THR A 54 -8.15 -20.19 3.97
CA THR A 54 -6.75 -19.80 3.78
C THR A 54 -6.64 -18.54 2.95
N LEU A 55 -7.39 -18.42 1.84
CA LEU A 55 -7.45 -17.23 1.00
C LEU A 55 -7.95 -16.00 1.77
N ILE A 56 -9.03 -16.15 2.56
CA ILE A 56 -9.57 -15.05 3.39
C ILE A 56 -8.54 -14.60 4.42
N LEU A 57 -7.89 -15.54 5.11
CA LEU A 57 -6.87 -15.25 6.10
C LEU A 57 -5.67 -14.55 5.46
N GLU A 58 -5.21 -15.04 4.31
CA GLU A 58 -4.11 -14.43 3.57
C GLU A 58 -4.42 -12.98 3.21
N ALA A 59 -5.59 -12.73 2.61
CA ALA A 59 -6.04 -11.39 2.28
C ALA A 59 -6.13 -10.49 3.52
N ALA A 60 -6.68 -11.00 4.63
CA ALA A 60 -6.80 -10.26 5.88
C ALA A 60 -5.43 -9.89 6.46
N PHE A 61 -4.47 -10.82 6.46
CA PHE A 61 -3.12 -10.53 6.93
C PHE A 61 -2.38 -9.58 6.00
N VAL A 62 -2.44 -9.76 4.68
CA VAL A 62 -1.77 -8.86 3.74
C VAL A 62 -2.33 -7.45 3.82
N LEU A 63 -3.65 -7.27 3.86
CA LEU A 63 -4.25 -5.94 3.95
C LEU A 63 -4.05 -5.31 5.33
N GLY A 64 -4.22 -6.09 6.41
CA GLY A 64 -4.03 -5.62 7.78
C GLY A 64 -2.59 -5.22 8.08
N PHE A 65 -1.62 -6.07 7.77
CA PHE A 65 -0.20 -5.74 7.91
C PHE A 65 0.24 -4.71 6.88
N GLY A 66 -0.29 -4.73 5.66
CA GLY A 66 -0.01 -3.72 4.62
C GLY A 66 -0.35 -2.31 5.11
N TYR A 67 -1.54 -2.12 5.67
CA TYR A 67 -1.91 -0.85 6.30
C TYR A 67 -0.98 -0.48 7.47
N ALA A 68 -0.63 -1.44 8.32
CA ALA A 68 0.31 -1.20 9.42
C ALA A 68 1.71 -0.81 8.91
N ILE A 69 2.22 -1.45 7.87
CA ILE A 69 3.50 -1.12 7.23
C ILE A 69 3.47 0.32 6.73
N ILE A 70 2.43 0.71 6.00
CA ILE A 70 2.24 2.09 5.51
C ILE A 70 2.18 3.08 6.68
N SER A 71 1.46 2.75 7.74
CA SER A 71 1.40 3.57 8.96
C SER A 71 2.79 3.77 9.58
N SER A 72 3.62 2.73 9.65
CA SER A 72 5.02 2.84 10.13
C SER A 72 5.89 3.68 9.21
N MET A 73 5.62 3.67 7.91
CA MET A 73 6.39 4.45 6.93
C MET A 73 6.20 5.96 7.08
N ARG A 74 5.16 6.46 7.77
CA ARG A 74 4.95 7.90 8.00
C ARG A 74 6.21 8.61 8.51
N GLY A 75 6.81 8.08 9.58
CA GLY A 75 7.99 8.70 10.20
C GLY A 75 9.23 8.65 9.29
N LEU A 76 9.38 7.58 8.51
CA LEU A 76 10.50 7.45 7.56
C LEU A 76 10.34 8.39 6.37
N LEU A 77 9.12 8.52 5.84
CA LEU A 77 8.80 9.43 4.77
C LEU A 77 9.01 10.88 5.18
N ASP A 78 8.76 11.25 6.44
CA ASP A 78 9.06 12.59 6.93
C ASP A 78 10.55 12.91 6.85
N PHE A 79 11.42 11.96 7.19
CA PHE A 79 12.86 12.12 7.08
C PHE A 79 13.33 12.17 5.63
N ILE A 80 12.84 11.25 4.78
CA ILE A 80 13.14 11.24 3.35
C ILE A 80 12.70 12.55 2.71
N ALA A 81 11.51 13.05 3.05
CA ALA A 81 10.99 14.29 2.52
C ALA A 81 11.88 15.49 2.87
N VAL A 82 12.35 15.61 4.13
CA VAL A 82 13.32 16.67 4.50
C VAL A 82 14.56 16.62 3.61
N ARG A 83 15.08 15.41 3.35
CA ARG A 83 16.30 15.23 2.56
C ARG A 83 16.10 15.43 1.06
N LEU A 84 14.89 15.19 0.53
CA LEU A 84 14.59 15.40 -0.89
C LEU A 84 14.21 16.86 -1.19
N VAL A 85 13.54 17.54 -0.27
CA VAL A 85 13.14 18.96 -0.39
C VAL A 85 14.35 19.84 -0.66
N SER A 86 15.48 19.57 0.00
CA SER A 86 16.73 20.32 -0.20
C SER A 86 17.31 20.18 -1.60
N ARG A 87 16.87 19.20 -2.40
CA ARG A 87 17.33 18.98 -3.78
C ARG A 87 16.32 19.39 -4.85
N ILE A 88 15.02 19.27 -4.57
CA ILE A 88 13.98 19.34 -5.60
C ILE A 88 13.18 20.65 -5.52
N GLY A 89 13.32 21.44 -4.46
CA GLY A 89 12.59 22.72 -4.32
C GLY A 89 11.07 22.57 -4.12
N ALA A 90 10.58 21.34 -3.98
CA ALA A 90 9.23 20.99 -3.58
C ALA A 90 9.08 21.09 -2.05
N THR A 91 7.86 21.26 -1.53
CA THR A 91 7.63 21.31 -0.08
C THR A 91 7.61 19.90 0.55
N LYS A 92 8.08 19.81 1.80
CA LYS A 92 8.16 18.54 2.57
C LYS A 92 6.82 17.81 2.60
N GLU A 93 5.76 18.53 2.89
CA GLU A 93 4.43 17.92 3.02
C GLU A 93 3.86 17.46 1.70
N THR A 94 4.18 18.13 0.59
CA THR A 94 3.74 17.67 -0.74
C THR A 94 4.43 16.36 -1.10
N LEU A 95 5.74 16.27 -0.88
CA LEU A 95 6.50 15.06 -1.19
C LEU A 95 6.08 13.87 -0.32
N ARG A 96 5.95 14.09 1.00
CA ARG A 96 5.41 13.11 1.95
C ARG A 96 4.03 12.59 1.51
N ARG A 97 3.16 13.51 1.09
CA ARG A 97 1.81 13.19 0.61
C ARG A 97 1.82 12.36 -0.67
N ILE A 98 2.69 12.70 -1.64
CA ILE A 98 2.86 11.94 -2.88
C ILE A 98 3.31 10.50 -2.59
N PHE A 99 4.34 10.33 -1.74
CA PHE A 99 4.78 8.99 -1.34
C PHE A 99 3.68 8.20 -0.64
N MET A 100 2.88 8.85 0.21
CA MET A 100 1.77 8.18 0.86
C MET A 100 0.66 7.78 -0.09
N ASP A 101 0.27 8.67 -1.00
CA ASP A 101 -0.71 8.33 -2.02
C ASP A 101 -0.20 7.15 -2.86
N PHE A 102 1.09 7.11 -3.22
CA PHE A 102 1.68 5.96 -3.90
C PHE A 102 1.56 4.65 -3.11
N LEU A 103 1.90 4.66 -1.82
CA LEU A 103 1.75 3.48 -0.95
C LEU A 103 0.30 3.00 -0.83
N TYR A 104 -0.66 3.94 -0.72
CA TYR A 104 -2.09 3.60 -0.69
C TYR A 104 -2.59 3.06 -2.04
N ALA A 105 -2.04 3.54 -3.16
CA ALA A 105 -2.36 3.00 -4.48
C ALA A 105 -1.89 1.54 -4.60
N VAL A 106 -0.68 1.23 -4.12
CA VAL A 106 -0.18 -0.15 -4.05
C VAL A 106 -1.09 -1.01 -3.18
N LEU A 107 -1.48 -0.54 -2.00
CA LEU A 107 -2.40 -1.28 -1.12
C LEU A 107 -3.77 -1.52 -1.77
N GLY A 108 -4.32 -0.51 -2.46
CA GLY A 108 -5.58 -0.63 -3.20
C GLY A 108 -5.49 -1.65 -4.34
N LEU A 109 -4.36 -1.67 -5.06
CA LEU A 109 -4.10 -2.66 -6.10
C LEU A 109 -3.97 -4.07 -5.53
N THR A 110 -3.28 -4.24 -4.40
CA THR A 110 -3.21 -5.52 -3.69
C THR A 110 -4.61 -5.99 -3.27
N ALA A 111 -5.44 -5.09 -2.73
CA ALA A 111 -6.83 -5.39 -2.37
C ALA A 111 -7.64 -5.83 -3.58
N TRP A 112 -7.46 -5.18 -4.74
CA TRP A 112 -8.10 -5.59 -5.99
C TRP A 112 -7.73 -7.02 -6.38
N CYS A 113 -6.44 -7.38 -6.34
CA CYS A 113 -6.00 -8.74 -6.69
C CYS A 113 -6.65 -9.83 -5.82
N TYR A 114 -6.75 -9.62 -4.51
CA TYR A 114 -7.46 -10.54 -3.61
C TYR A 114 -8.97 -10.53 -3.86
N SER A 115 -9.55 -9.37 -4.20
CA SER A 115 -10.98 -9.26 -4.47
C SER A 115 -11.41 -10.10 -5.66
N VAL A 116 -10.59 -10.16 -6.73
CA VAL A 116 -10.83 -11.06 -7.87
C VAL A 116 -10.82 -12.51 -7.43
N SER A 117 -9.91 -12.88 -6.54
CA SER A 117 -9.76 -14.24 -6.04
C SER A 117 -10.94 -14.68 -5.17
N PHE A 118 -11.61 -13.77 -4.46
CA PHE A 118 -12.79 -14.13 -3.65
C PHE A 118 -13.96 -14.68 -4.45
N ALA A 119 -14.03 -14.46 -5.76
CA ALA A 119 -15.08 -15.02 -6.60
C ALA A 119 -15.08 -16.55 -6.63
N SER A 120 -13.96 -17.21 -6.29
CA SER A 120 -13.88 -18.67 -6.19
C SER A 120 -14.58 -19.24 -4.96
N ILE A 121 -14.89 -18.41 -3.95
CA ILE A 121 -15.49 -18.86 -2.70
C ILE A 121 -16.99 -19.16 -2.94
N PRO A 122 -17.46 -20.38 -2.63
CA PRO A 122 -18.86 -20.74 -2.81
C PRO A 122 -19.81 -19.89 -1.94
N ALA A 123 -21.07 -19.79 -2.37
CA ALA A 123 -22.19 -19.05 -1.78
C ALA A 123 -22.04 -17.51 -1.66
N ILE A 124 -20.96 -17.03 -1.06
CA ILE A 124 -20.78 -15.61 -0.72
C ILE A 124 -19.72 -14.91 -1.57
N GLY A 125 -18.82 -15.67 -2.20
CA GLY A 125 -17.64 -15.14 -2.88
C GLY A 125 -17.94 -14.18 -4.01
N GLY A 126 -18.93 -14.47 -4.84
CA GLY A 126 -19.31 -13.61 -5.97
C GLY A 126 -19.82 -12.23 -5.53
N LEU A 127 -20.60 -12.15 -4.46
CA LEU A 127 -21.12 -10.88 -3.93
C LEU A 127 -20.00 -10.10 -3.22
N VAL A 128 -19.24 -10.78 -2.36
CA VAL A 128 -18.10 -10.18 -1.64
C VAL A 128 -17.05 -9.66 -2.61
N SER A 129 -16.71 -10.45 -3.64
CA SER A 129 -15.78 -10.08 -4.70
C SER A 129 -16.22 -8.80 -5.41
N LYS A 130 -17.48 -8.70 -5.87
CA LYS A 130 -17.99 -7.50 -6.55
C LYS A 130 -17.91 -6.24 -5.68
N ILE A 131 -18.34 -6.35 -4.41
CA ILE A 131 -18.28 -5.23 -3.46
C ILE A 131 -16.83 -4.82 -3.20
N ALA A 132 -15.95 -5.78 -2.94
CA ALA A 132 -14.55 -5.54 -2.65
C ALA A 132 -13.81 -4.97 -3.87
N MET A 133 -14.08 -5.48 -5.08
CA MET A 133 -13.56 -4.93 -6.34
C MET A 133 -14.02 -3.50 -6.55
N ALA A 134 -15.30 -3.20 -6.38
CA ALA A 134 -15.82 -1.83 -6.50
C ALA A 134 -15.14 -0.87 -5.50
N ALA A 135 -15.03 -1.28 -4.23
CA ALA A 135 -14.35 -0.50 -3.21
C ALA A 135 -12.86 -0.30 -3.54
N ALA A 136 -12.16 -1.35 -3.96
CA ALA A 136 -10.76 -1.30 -4.34
C ALA A 136 -10.53 -0.40 -5.57
N ALA A 137 -11.39 -0.48 -6.58
CA ALA A 137 -11.35 0.39 -7.76
C ALA A 137 -11.57 1.86 -7.39
N ILE A 138 -12.58 2.16 -6.57
CA ILE A 138 -12.83 3.53 -6.10
C ILE A 138 -11.60 4.06 -5.34
N LEU A 139 -11.07 3.28 -4.40
CA LEU A 139 -9.88 3.65 -3.65
C LEU A 139 -8.68 3.88 -4.57
N PHE A 140 -8.43 2.97 -5.51
CA PHE A 140 -7.32 3.06 -6.45
C PHE A 140 -7.44 4.28 -7.37
N LEU A 141 -8.59 4.48 -8.01
CA LEU A 141 -8.85 5.62 -8.89
C LEU A 141 -8.75 6.95 -8.13
N MET A 142 -9.34 7.03 -6.94
CA MET A 142 -9.24 8.21 -6.09
C MET A 142 -7.79 8.54 -5.75
N THR A 143 -6.99 7.50 -5.50
CA THR A 143 -5.59 7.66 -5.09
C THR A 143 -4.70 8.02 -6.27
N ILE A 144 -4.89 7.40 -7.44
CA ILE A 144 -4.20 7.78 -8.68
C ILE A 144 -4.55 9.20 -9.10
N TYR A 145 -5.83 9.57 -9.08
CA TYR A 145 -6.24 10.93 -9.43
C TYR A 145 -5.57 11.96 -8.51
N ARG A 146 -5.56 11.68 -7.20
CA ARG A 146 -4.91 12.54 -6.21
C ARG A 146 -3.39 12.62 -6.43
N LEU A 147 -2.76 11.49 -6.70
CA LEU A 147 -1.32 11.40 -6.97
C LEU A 147 -0.96 12.21 -8.22
N GLY A 148 -1.64 11.96 -9.34
CA GLY A 148 -1.40 12.67 -10.61
C GLY A 148 -1.59 14.17 -10.47
N ARG A 149 -2.68 14.62 -9.84
CA ARG A 149 -2.94 16.05 -9.63
C ARG A 149 -1.88 16.72 -8.75
N ARG A 150 -1.37 16.03 -7.73
CA ARG A 150 -0.30 16.56 -6.85
C ARG A 150 1.04 16.61 -7.58
N THR A 151 1.44 15.50 -8.20
CA THR A 151 2.68 15.41 -8.97
C THR A 151 2.71 16.47 -10.07
N TYR A 152 1.62 16.64 -10.83
CA TYR A 152 1.55 17.66 -11.89
C TYR A 152 1.80 19.07 -11.37
N ARG A 153 1.13 19.49 -10.29
CA ARG A 153 1.33 20.83 -9.72
C ARG A 153 2.75 21.04 -9.23
N THR A 154 3.31 20.04 -8.54
CA THR A 154 4.69 20.12 -8.05
C THR A 154 5.68 20.25 -9.21
N PHE A 155 5.49 19.49 -10.29
CA PHE A 155 6.33 19.61 -11.47
C PHE A 155 6.17 20.97 -12.17
N ALA A 156 4.95 21.50 -12.28
CA ALA A 156 4.71 22.81 -12.86
C ALA A 156 5.44 23.92 -12.08
N GLU A 157 5.34 23.93 -10.74
CA GLU A 157 6.04 24.90 -9.88
C GLU A 157 7.57 24.81 -9.99
N VAL A 158 8.12 23.59 -10.10
CA VAL A 158 9.57 23.38 -10.25
C VAL A 158 10.04 23.81 -11.65
N TYR A 159 9.25 23.49 -12.68
CA TYR A 159 9.53 23.85 -14.06
C TYR A 159 9.52 25.37 -14.25
N GLU A 160 8.53 26.07 -13.72
CA GLU A 160 8.42 27.53 -13.80
C GLU A 160 9.64 28.22 -13.19
N LYS A 161 10.07 27.79 -11.99
CA LYS A 161 11.31 28.28 -11.35
C LYS A 161 12.56 27.99 -12.19
N PHE A 162 12.61 26.84 -12.84
CA PHE A 162 13.74 26.48 -13.70
C PHE A 162 13.80 27.36 -14.95
N VAL A 163 12.66 27.60 -15.59
CA VAL A 163 12.54 28.49 -16.76
C VAL A 163 12.89 29.93 -16.38
N GLU A 164 12.40 30.44 -15.25
CA GLU A 164 12.78 31.78 -14.77
C GLU A 164 14.29 31.92 -14.52
N ASN A 165 14.92 30.88 -13.94
CA ASN A 165 16.36 30.90 -13.67
C ASN A 165 17.18 30.86 -14.97
N LEU A 166 16.73 30.10 -15.97
CA LEU A 166 17.34 30.09 -17.30
C LEU A 166 17.18 31.45 -18.00
N ALA A 167 15.97 32.01 -17.97
CA ALA A 167 15.69 33.32 -18.55
C ALA A 167 16.56 34.41 -17.92
N ARG A 168 16.71 34.41 -16.59
CA ARG A 168 17.60 35.34 -15.88
C ARG A 168 19.07 35.18 -16.26
N LYS A 169 19.55 33.95 -16.44
CA LYS A 169 20.93 33.69 -16.86
C LYS A 169 21.18 34.17 -18.30
N LEU A 170 20.23 33.93 -19.20
CA LEU A 170 20.32 34.34 -20.59
C LEU A 170 20.15 35.86 -20.79
N ALA A 171 19.46 36.55 -19.88
CA ALA A 171 19.28 38.00 -19.92
C ALA A 171 20.44 38.80 -19.25
N HIS A 172 21.42 38.11 -18.68
CA HIS A 172 22.63 38.70 -18.09
C HIS A 172 23.91 38.32 -18.85
N GLU A 173 23.77 37.75 -20.04
CA GLU A 173 24.77 37.76 -21.12
C GLU A 173 24.36 38.78 -22.19
#